data_AF-A0AA51DHP1-F1
#
_entry.id   AF-A0AA51DHP1-F1
#
_cell.length_a   1.000
_cell.length_b   1.000
_cell.length_c   1.000
_cell.angle_alpha   90.00
_cell.angle_beta   90.00
_cell.angle_gamma   90.00
#
_symmetry.space_group_name_H-M   'P 1'
#
loop_
_entity.id
_entity.type
_entity.pdbx_description
1 polymer ?
#
loop_
_entity_poly.entity_id
_entity_poly.type
_entity_poly.pdbx_seq_one_letter_code
_entity_poly.pdbx_strand_id
1 'polypeptide(L)'
;MKRDLVSECPRCREKLVATRLSCDSCEMELSGDFPLSKFDYLSIDEMDFIECFLKHQGNFKAVQNEKDMSYPATKKRLVDILEKLELVQPKSEEKMDFSMSKVTHVDIKDCDSIVVRTIKEKLNDNNGRAIIRLYQGDSCAIWFDENGKGLVSPKIPPANQLVWEVFDAAVEIILNNGGKAVKGKARSGAKLGSDDLPLNSVEGYIAHKVHGVKEGETAFGPGFVICAVLDWADICKNERGYLTMNPTFSDKINR
;
A
#
# COMPACT_ATOMS: atom_id res chain seq x y z
N MET A 1 29.77 -14.45 -36.38
CA MET A 1 29.67 -13.49 -35.26
C MET A 1 28.36 -12.75 -35.40
N LYS A 2 27.45 -12.90 -34.44
CA LYS A 2 26.21 -12.10 -34.38
C LYS A 2 26.65 -10.67 -34.03
N ARG A 3 26.29 -9.68 -34.85
CA ARG A 3 26.51 -8.26 -34.51
C ARG A 3 25.32 -7.81 -33.66
N ASP A 4 25.60 -7.11 -32.57
CA ASP A 4 24.54 -6.52 -31.77
C ASP A 4 23.86 -5.41 -32.54
N LEU A 5 22.55 -5.29 -32.33
CA LEU A 5 21.74 -4.26 -32.97
C LEU A 5 22.19 -2.89 -32.46
N VAL A 6 22.53 -1.98 -33.39
CA VAL A 6 22.83 -0.59 -33.05
C VAL A 6 21.53 0.19 -33.09
N SER A 7 21.02 0.58 -31.92
CA SER A 7 19.75 1.27 -31.76
C SER A 7 19.87 2.79 -31.62
N GLU A 8 21.08 3.33 -31.44
CA GLU A 8 21.34 4.78 -31.33
C GLU A 8 22.37 5.26 -32.36
N CYS A 9 22.17 6.49 -32.84
CA CYS A 9 23.09 7.11 -33.78
C CYS A 9 24.41 7.46 -33.07
N PRO A 10 25.59 6.97 -33.52
CA PRO A 10 26.87 7.27 -32.87
C PRO A 10 27.27 8.75 -32.95
N ARG A 11 26.59 9.54 -33.79
CA ARG A 11 26.84 10.98 -33.98
C ARG A 11 26.00 11.85 -33.05
N CYS A 12 24.68 11.64 -33.00
CA CYS A 12 23.75 12.49 -32.25
C CYS A 12 23.05 11.78 -31.09
N ARG A 13 23.24 10.47 -30.93
CA ARG A 13 22.57 9.61 -29.94
C ARG A 13 21.05 9.53 -30.06
N GLU A 14 20.49 10.03 -31.17
CA GLU A 14 19.07 9.84 -31.48
C GLU A 14 18.76 8.39 -31.84
N LYS A 15 17.51 7.99 -31.63
CA LYS A 15 17.02 6.63 -31.93
C LYS A 15 17.15 6.32 -33.42
N LEU A 16 17.76 5.19 -33.75
CA LEU A 16 17.78 4.65 -35.10
C LEU A 16 16.46 3.91 -35.38
N VAL A 17 16.11 3.88 -36.66
CA VAL A 17 15.00 3.11 -37.22
C VAL A 17 15.55 2.11 -38.23
N ALA A 18 14.98 0.91 -38.29
CA ALA A 18 15.32 -0.05 -39.33
C ALA A 18 14.59 0.35 -40.62
N THR A 19 15.29 0.40 -41.75
CA THR A 19 14.70 0.80 -43.04
C THR A 19 14.50 -0.36 -44.02
N ARG A 20 15.10 -1.52 -43.72
CA ARG A 20 15.05 -2.73 -44.54
C ARG A 20 15.03 -3.97 -43.65
N LEU A 21 14.13 -4.91 -43.94
CA LEU A 21 14.04 -6.22 -43.31
C LEU A 21 14.14 -7.30 -44.40
N SER A 22 14.90 -8.35 -44.14
CA SER A 22 15.07 -9.47 -45.08
C SER A 22 14.66 -10.78 -44.40
N CYS A 23 13.85 -11.58 -45.08
CA CYS A 23 13.47 -12.91 -44.60
C CYS A 23 14.55 -13.93 -44.99
N ASP A 24 15.12 -14.62 -44.00
CA ASP A 24 16.15 -15.65 -44.22
C ASP A 24 15.62 -16.91 -44.92
N SER A 25 14.30 -17.15 -44.91
CA SER A 25 13.70 -18.36 -45.48
C SER A 25 13.24 -18.23 -46.92
N CYS A 26 12.84 -17.04 -47.37
CA CYS A 26 12.27 -16.83 -48.70
C CYS A 26 12.89 -15.64 -49.45
N GLU A 27 13.93 -15.02 -48.88
CA GLU A 27 14.68 -13.89 -49.44
C GLU A 27 13.83 -12.64 -49.73
N MET A 28 12.58 -12.60 -49.27
CA MET A 28 11.72 -11.44 -49.39
C MET A 28 12.31 -10.26 -48.62
N GLU A 29 12.32 -9.09 -49.26
CA GLU A 29 12.75 -7.85 -48.65
C GLU A 29 11.59 -6.88 -48.47
N LEU A 30 11.51 -6.28 -47.29
CA LEU A 30 10.60 -5.22 -46.97
C LEU A 30 11.39 -3.94 -46.77
N SER A 31 10.97 -2.85 -47.40
CA SER A 31 11.55 -1.52 -47.22
C SER A 31 10.50 -0.56 -46.69
N GLY A 32 10.89 0.27 -45.72
CA GLY A 32 10.00 1.18 -45.01
C GLY A 32 10.56 1.51 -43.64
N ASP A 33 9.93 2.45 -42.93
CA ASP A 33 10.39 2.85 -41.60
C ASP A 33 9.83 1.88 -40.54
N PHE A 34 10.70 1.03 -40.01
CA PHE A 34 10.39 0.07 -38.96
C PHE A 34 10.97 0.58 -37.63
N PRO A 35 10.15 1.18 -36.74
CA PRO A 35 10.61 1.58 -35.42
C PRO A 35 11.04 0.35 -34.63
N LEU A 36 12.17 0.45 -33.92
CA LEU A 36 12.64 -0.62 -33.05
C LEU A 36 11.74 -0.71 -31.81
N SER A 37 11.72 -1.88 -31.18
CA SER A 37 11.04 -2.08 -29.91
C SER A 37 11.65 -1.19 -28.84
N LYS A 38 10.84 -0.76 -27.87
CA LYS A 38 11.33 -0.01 -26.70
C LYS A 38 12.45 -0.73 -25.94
N PHE A 39 12.49 -2.06 -26.00
CA PHE A 39 13.54 -2.89 -25.40
C PHE A 39 14.88 -2.79 -26.15
N ASP A 40 14.86 -2.51 -27.45
CA ASP A 40 16.08 -2.38 -28.26
C ASP A 40 16.92 -1.16 -27.87
N TYR A 41 16.31 -0.20 -27.14
CA TYR A 41 16.97 1.01 -26.63
C TYR A 41 17.47 0.85 -25.17
N LEU A 42 17.29 -0.33 -24.57
CA LEU A 42 17.91 -0.62 -23.27
C LEU A 42 19.41 -0.86 -23.44
N SER A 43 20.20 -0.43 -22.46
CA SER A 43 21.62 -0.78 -22.43
C SER A 43 21.80 -2.27 -22.16
N ILE A 44 23.00 -2.79 -22.47
CA ILE A 44 23.35 -4.20 -22.21
C ILE A 44 23.10 -4.56 -20.74
N ASP A 45 23.52 -3.69 -19.81
CA ASP A 45 23.33 -3.88 -18.37
C ASP A 45 21.86 -3.81 -17.93
N GLU A 46 21.00 -3.08 -18.67
CA GLU A 46 19.57 -3.00 -18.39
C GLU A 46 18.85 -4.25 -18.89
N MET A 47 19.20 -4.74 -20.08
CA MET A 47 18.68 -6.01 -20.62
C MET A 47 19.08 -7.19 -19.76
N ASP A 48 20.35 -7.29 -19.38
CA ASP A 48 20.88 -8.34 -18.49
C ASP A 48 20.19 -8.33 -17.10
N PHE A 49 19.84 -7.15 -16.59
CA PHE A 49 19.02 -7.05 -15.39
C PHE A 49 17.60 -7.60 -15.59
N ILE A 50 16.92 -7.24 -16.70
CA ILE A 50 15.57 -7.72 -17.00
C ILE A 50 15.53 -9.23 -17.22
N GLU A 51 16.50 -9.79 -17.94
CA GLU A 51 16.62 -11.24 -18.13
C GLU A 51 16.79 -11.96 -16.79
N CYS A 52 17.65 -11.46 -15.90
CA CYS A 52 17.82 -12.00 -14.56
C CYS A 52 16.53 -11.90 -13.73
N PHE A 53 15.84 -10.76 -13.79
CA PHE A 53 14.58 -10.55 -13.09
C PHE A 53 13.49 -11.52 -13.55
N LEU A 54 13.37 -11.73 -14.86
CA LEU A 54 12.42 -12.67 -15.46
C LEU A 54 12.79 -14.13 -15.14
N LYS A 55 14.07 -14.49 -15.24
CA LYS A 55 14.60 -15.81 -14.85
C LYS A 55 14.21 -16.19 -13.42
N HIS A 56 14.26 -15.22 -12.50
CA HIS A 56 13.88 -15.41 -11.10
C HIS A 56 12.40 -15.11 -10.80
N GLN A 57 11.56 -14.94 -11.83
CA GLN A 57 10.12 -14.67 -11.70
C GLN A 57 9.80 -13.49 -10.78
N GLY A 58 10.67 -12.47 -10.78
CA GLY A 58 10.54 -11.28 -9.94
C GLY A 58 10.94 -11.45 -8.46
N ASN A 59 11.57 -12.55 -8.07
CA ASN A 59 12.10 -12.72 -6.72
C ASN A 59 13.29 -11.79 -6.46
N PHE A 60 13.03 -10.64 -5.82
CA PHE A 60 14.06 -9.65 -5.49
C PHE A 60 15.23 -10.20 -4.68
N LYS A 61 15.04 -11.19 -3.80
CA LYS A 61 16.16 -11.76 -3.02
C LYS A 61 17.10 -12.55 -3.92
N ALA A 62 16.55 -13.32 -4.86
CA ALA A 62 17.35 -14.07 -5.81
C ALA A 62 18.10 -13.13 -6.78
N VAL A 63 17.45 -12.07 -7.25
CA VAL A 63 18.07 -11.06 -8.12
C VAL A 63 19.17 -10.28 -7.40
N GLN A 64 18.96 -9.88 -6.14
CA GLN A 64 19.98 -9.23 -5.31
C GLN A 64 21.25 -10.09 -5.20
N ASN A 65 21.07 -11.39 -4.96
CA ASN A 65 22.18 -12.33 -4.81
C ASN A 65 22.90 -12.59 -6.15
N GLU A 66 22.19 -12.65 -7.28
CA GLU A 66 22.81 -12.90 -8.59
C GLU A 66 23.50 -11.66 -9.16
N LYS A 67 23.01 -10.45 -8.82
CA LYS A 67 23.57 -9.17 -9.30
C LYS A 67 24.46 -8.46 -8.27
N ASP A 68 24.68 -9.04 -7.09
CA ASP A 68 25.42 -8.44 -5.97
C ASP A 68 24.92 -7.02 -5.59
N MET A 69 23.60 -6.84 -5.59
CA MET A 69 22.94 -5.56 -5.31
C MET A 69 22.20 -5.58 -3.98
N SER A 70 22.15 -4.43 -3.29
CA SER A 70 21.26 -4.27 -2.14
C SER A 70 19.79 -4.17 -2.57
N TYR A 71 18.86 -4.45 -1.65
CA TYR A 71 17.42 -4.32 -1.93
C TYR A 71 17.03 -2.94 -2.46
N PRO A 72 17.49 -1.81 -1.86
CA PRO A 72 17.19 -0.49 -2.40
C PRO A 72 17.75 -0.27 -3.81
N ALA A 73 18.98 -0.74 -4.08
CA ALA A 73 19.60 -0.60 -5.39
C ALA A 73 18.87 -1.41 -6.46
N THR A 74 18.48 -2.65 -6.14
CA THR A 74 17.74 -3.55 -7.04
C THR A 74 16.38 -2.97 -7.39
N LYS A 75 15.66 -2.47 -6.38
CA LYS A 75 14.35 -1.82 -6.58
C LYS A 75 14.47 -0.56 -7.42
N LYS A 76 15.46 0.29 -7.14
CA LYS A 76 15.71 1.51 -7.93
C LYS A 76 16.01 1.16 -9.39
N ARG A 77 16.89 0.19 -9.64
CA ARG A 77 17.25 -0.25 -11.00
C ARG A 77 16.05 -0.75 -11.79
N LEU A 78 15.14 -1.52 -11.17
CA LEU A 78 13.90 -1.93 -11.83
C LEU A 78 13.02 -0.72 -12.17
N VAL A 79 12.85 0.22 -11.24
CA VAL A 79 12.04 1.43 -11.48
C VAL A 79 12.62 2.25 -12.65
N ASP A 80 13.93 2.50 -12.65
CA ASP A 80 14.61 3.26 -13.71
C ASP A 80 14.38 2.61 -15.10
N ILE A 81 14.45 1.27 -15.19
CA ILE A 81 14.21 0.54 -16.44
C ILE A 81 12.73 0.59 -16.85
N LEU A 82 11.80 0.43 -15.90
CA LEU A 82 10.38 0.50 -16.20
C LEU A 82 9.98 1.91 -16.66
N GLU A 83 10.60 2.97 -16.13
CA GLU A 83 10.42 4.35 -16.59
C GLU A 83 10.94 4.52 -18.02
N LYS A 84 12.15 4.00 -18.31
CA LYS A 84 12.73 4.02 -19.67
C LYS A 84 11.90 3.24 -20.70
N LEU A 85 11.25 2.16 -20.28
CA LEU A 85 10.32 1.38 -21.09
C LEU A 85 8.90 1.97 -21.16
N GLU A 86 8.67 3.13 -20.55
CA GLU A 86 7.34 3.76 -20.48
C GLU A 86 6.27 2.81 -19.92
N LEU A 87 6.69 1.88 -19.05
CA LEU A 87 5.84 0.93 -18.33
C LEU A 87 5.40 1.49 -16.98
N VAL A 88 6.09 2.50 -16.48
CA VAL A 88 5.66 3.32 -15.34
C VAL A 88 4.91 4.52 -15.89
N GLN A 89 3.62 4.61 -15.60
CA GLN A 89 2.93 5.90 -15.65
C GLN A 89 3.61 6.80 -14.60
N PRO A 90 3.93 8.09 -14.91
CA PRO A 90 4.46 9.01 -13.89
C PRO A 90 3.55 8.90 -12.68
N LYS A 91 4.08 8.71 -11.46
CA LYS A 91 3.33 8.45 -10.21
C LYS A 91 1.97 9.17 -10.14
N SER A 92 1.01 8.68 -10.89
CA SER A 92 -0.39 9.00 -10.84
C SER A 92 -0.82 8.02 -9.79
N GLU A 93 -1.10 8.57 -8.61
CA GLU A 93 -1.93 8.01 -7.56
C GLU A 93 -2.21 6.52 -7.80
N GLU A 94 -1.61 5.63 -6.98
CA GLU A 94 -1.98 4.22 -6.85
C GLU A 94 -3.40 4.07 -7.39
N LYS A 95 -3.65 3.48 -8.58
CA LYS A 95 -5.02 3.36 -9.09
C LYS A 95 -5.79 2.66 -7.98
N MET A 96 -6.54 3.44 -7.20
CA MET A 96 -7.06 2.98 -5.91
C MET A 96 -8.17 2.03 -6.27
N ASP A 97 -7.85 0.75 -6.11
CA ASP A 97 -8.66 -0.34 -6.62
C ASP A 97 -9.90 -0.49 -5.75
N PHE A 98 -10.95 0.23 -6.11
CA PHE A 98 -12.28 0.05 -5.54
C PHE A 98 -13.06 -1.07 -6.26
N SER A 99 -12.43 -1.90 -7.12
CA SER A 99 -13.15 -2.93 -7.90
C SER A 99 -13.91 -3.94 -7.02
N MET A 100 -13.51 -4.07 -5.75
CA MET A 100 -14.14 -4.94 -4.77
C MET A 100 -15.22 -4.25 -3.91
N SER A 101 -15.41 -2.94 -4.04
CA SER A 101 -16.39 -2.18 -3.26
C SER A 101 -17.76 -2.18 -3.96
N LYS A 102 -18.64 -3.08 -3.52
CA LYS A 102 -20.06 -3.14 -3.99
C LYS A 102 -21.02 -2.43 -3.03
N VAL A 103 -20.65 -2.30 -1.76
CA VAL A 103 -21.49 -1.71 -0.72
C VAL A 103 -21.23 -0.21 -0.68
N THR A 104 -22.20 0.56 -1.14
CA THR A 104 -22.12 2.03 -1.17
C THR A 104 -22.76 2.71 0.04
N HIS A 105 -23.50 1.94 0.85
CA HIS A 105 -24.21 2.43 2.01
C HIS A 105 -24.38 1.30 3.04
N VAL A 106 -24.21 1.62 4.33
CA VAL A 106 -24.53 0.74 5.46
C VAL A 106 -25.47 1.46 6.40
N ASP A 107 -26.51 0.78 6.86
CA ASP A 107 -27.45 1.34 7.82
C ASP A 107 -26.79 1.60 9.18
N ILE A 108 -27.12 2.76 9.75
CA ILE A 108 -26.72 3.15 11.09
C ILE A 108 -27.80 2.64 12.05
N LYS A 109 -27.40 1.78 12.98
CA LYS A 109 -28.28 1.15 13.95
C LYS A 109 -28.27 1.95 15.26
N ASP A 110 -29.36 1.88 16.01
CA ASP A 110 -29.45 2.52 17.32
C ASP A 110 -28.42 1.96 18.33
N CYS A 111 -27.97 0.72 18.12
CA CYS A 111 -26.94 0.08 18.94
C CYS A 111 -25.50 0.43 18.52
N ASP A 112 -25.29 1.15 17.42
CA ASP A 112 -23.95 1.57 17.01
C ASP A 112 -23.41 2.61 18.00
N SER A 113 -22.15 2.43 18.40
CA SER A 113 -21.46 3.45 19.19
C SER A 113 -21.38 4.77 18.42
N ILE A 114 -21.18 5.88 19.12
CA ILE A 114 -20.96 7.18 18.47
C ILE A 114 -19.73 7.19 17.55
N VAL A 115 -18.70 6.39 17.87
CA VAL A 115 -17.49 6.22 17.05
C VAL A 115 -17.85 5.55 15.73
N VAL A 116 -18.50 4.38 15.80
CA VAL A 116 -18.90 3.60 14.62
C VAL A 116 -19.89 4.38 13.77
N ARG A 117 -20.88 5.03 14.41
CA ARG A 117 -21.85 5.90 13.75
C ARG A 117 -21.16 7.01 12.94
N THR A 118 -20.20 7.71 13.55
CA THR A 118 -19.47 8.79 12.87
C THR A 118 -18.70 8.29 11.64
N ILE A 119 -18.06 7.13 11.74
CA ILE A 119 -17.33 6.53 10.61
C ILE A 119 -18.32 6.11 9.50
N LYS A 120 -19.44 5.47 9.86
CA LYS A 120 -20.48 5.06 8.91
C LYS A 120 -21.10 6.25 8.19
N GLU A 121 -21.50 7.30 8.92
CA GLU A 121 -22.05 8.54 8.35
C GLU A 121 -21.08 9.13 7.32
N LYS A 122 -19.82 9.34 7.71
CA LYS A 122 -18.81 9.93 6.82
C LYS A 122 -18.53 9.06 5.60
N LEU A 123 -18.55 7.73 5.73
CA LEU A 123 -18.31 6.84 4.61
C LEU A 123 -19.53 6.72 3.68
N ASN A 124 -20.75 6.71 4.24
CA ASN A 124 -22.01 6.76 3.47
C ASN A 124 -22.06 8.03 2.61
N ASP A 125 -21.66 9.18 3.17
CA ASP A 125 -21.56 10.46 2.44
C ASP A 125 -20.55 10.41 1.27
N ASN A 126 -19.61 9.46 1.29
CA ASN A 126 -18.63 9.22 0.24
C ASN A 126 -18.94 7.96 -0.59
N ASN A 127 -20.23 7.58 -0.70
CA ASN A 127 -20.69 6.40 -1.44
C ASN A 127 -20.00 5.09 -1.00
N GLY A 128 -19.77 4.95 0.32
CA GLY A 128 -19.26 3.73 0.94
C GLY A 128 -17.77 3.50 0.79
N ARG A 129 -17.02 4.51 0.32
CA ARG A 129 -15.57 4.43 0.11
C ARG A 129 -14.87 5.75 0.38
N ALA A 130 -13.60 5.71 0.76
CA ALA A 130 -12.80 6.90 0.94
C ALA A 130 -11.32 6.63 0.69
N ILE A 131 -10.58 7.72 0.46
CA ILE A 131 -9.12 7.74 0.43
C ILE A 131 -8.68 8.46 1.70
N ILE A 132 -7.90 7.77 2.53
CA ILE A 132 -7.38 8.32 3.79
C ILE A 132 -5.87 8.50 3.69
N ARG A 133 -5.35 9.53 4.37
CA ARG A 133 -3.91 9.77 4.46
C ARG A 133 -3.32 9.00 5.64
N LEU A 134 -2.29 8.23 5.39
CA LEU A 134 -1.49 7.58 6.42
C LEU A 134 -0.47 8.56 7.00
N TYR A 135 -0.02 8.30 8.22
CA TYR A 135 0.93 9.18 8.91
C TYR A 135 2.26 9.37 8.14
N GLN A 136 2.73 8.36 7.41
CA GLN A 136 4.00 8.42 6.65
C GLN A 136 3.88 9.21 5.34
N GLY A 137 2.71 9.77 5.03
CA GLY A 137 2.46 10.59 3.83
C GLY A 137 1.80 9.83 2.67
N ASP A 138 1.90 8.50 2.66
CA ASP A 138 1.17 7.66 1.70
C ASP A 138 -0.34 7.72 1.96
N SER A 139 -1.15 7.45 0.94
CA SER A 139 -2.61 7.30 1.09
C SER A 139 -3.03 5.84 1.07
N CYS A 140 -4.27 5.58 1.45
CA CYS A 140 -4.87 4.25 1.39
C CYS A 140 -6.36 4.35 1.11
N ALA A 141 -6.87 3.47 0.25
CA ALA A 141 -8.30 3.28 0.08
C ALA A 141 -8.90 2.49 1.26
N ILE A 142 -10.12 2.88 1.65
CA ILE A 142 -11.00 2.13 2.55
C ILE A 142 -12.40 2.07 1.95
N TRP A 143 -13.13 1.00 2.23
CA TRP A 143 -14.55 0.87 1.88
C TRP A 143 -15.26 -0.08 2.83
N PHE A 144 -16.59 -0.14 2.79
CA PHE A 144 -17.34 -1.08 3.60
C PHE A 144 -17.00 -2.54 3.29
N ASP A 145 -16.89 -3.34 4.34
CA ASP A 145 -16.97 -4.80 4.22
C ASP A 145 -18.29 -5.23 3.56
N GLU A 146 -18.26 -6.33 2.80
CA GLU A 146 -19.41 -6.83 2.05
C GLU A 146 -20.60 -7.22 2.96
N ASN A 147 -20.31 -7.59 4.21
CA ASN A 147 -21.32 -7.93 5.22
C ASN A 147 -21.63 -6.74 6.14
N GLY A 148 -21.07 -5.57 5.87
CA GLY A 148 -21.26 -4.36 6.68
C GLY A 148 -20.71 -4.47 8.11
N LYS A 149 -19.79 -5.40 8.38
CA LYS A 149 -19.23 -5.64 9.73
C LYS A 149 -18.00 -4.79 10.07
N GLY A 150 -17.54 -3.97 9.13
CA GLY A 150 -16.37 -3.13 9.30
C GLY A 150 -15.95 -2.50 7.99
N LEU A 151 -14.64 -2.29 7.86
CA LEU A 151 -14.00 -1.73 6.69
C LEU A 151 -13.05 -2.74 6.03
N VAL A 152 -12.73 -2.49 4.77
CA VAL A 152 -11.71 -3.22 4.01
C VAL A 152 -10.67 -2.23 3.52
N SER A 153 -9.42 -2.68 3.45
CA SER A 153 -8.30 -1.92 2.92
C SER A 153 -7.34 -2.84 2.19
N PRO A 154 -6.81 -2.48 1.00
CA PRO A 154 -5.77 -3.26 0.33
C PRO A 154 -4.50 -3.42 1.16
N LYS A 155 -4.26 -2.49 2.11
CA LYS A 155 -3.09 -2.51 2.99
C LYS A 155 -3.28 -3.40 4.22
N ILE A 156 -4.48 -3.96 4.42
CA ILE A 156 -4.82 -4.87 5.52
C ILE A 156 -5.41 -6.17 4.95
N PRO A 157 -4.57 -7.16 4.59
CA PRO A 157 -5.03 -8.40 3.95
C PRO A 157 -6.01 -9.26 4.77
N PRO A 158 -5.86 -9.43 6.10
CA PRO A 158 -6.79 -10.27 6.86
C PRO A 158 -8.12 -9.56 7.12
N ALA A 159 -9.23 -10.22 6.77
CA ALA A 159 -10.57 -9.63 6.75
C ALA A 159 -11.12 -9.21 8.13
N ASN A 160 -10.61 -9.78 9.22
CA ASN A 160 -11.12 -9.54 10.59
C ASN A 160 -10.39 -8.40 11.33
N GLN A 161 -9.54 -7.62 10.67
CA GLN A 161 -8.65 -6.65 11.33
C GLN A 161 -9.22 -5.22 11.37
N LEU A 162 -10.30 -4.95 10.63
CA LEU A 162 -10.95 -3.64 10.55
C LEU A 162 -12.46 -3.75 10.85
N VAL A 163 -12.84 -4.69 11.72
CA VAL A 163 -14.23 -4.83 12.24
C VAL A 163 -14.59 -3.63 13.12
N TRP A 164 -15.88 -3.29 13.25
CA TRP A 164 -16.30 -2.08 13.99
C TRP A 164 -15.74 -1.99 15.41
N GLU A 165 -15.63 -3.12 16.10
CA GLU A 165 -15.13 -3.23 17.47
C GLU A 165 -13.70 -2.73 17.64
N VAL A 166 -12.86 -2.76 16.59
CA VAL A 166 -11.47 -2.26 16.70
C VAL A 166 -11.42 -0.74 16.85
N PHE A 167 -12.38 -0.01 16.26
CA PHE A 167 -12.45 1.45 16.35
C PHE A 167 -12.93 1.88 17.73
N ASP A 168 -13.91 1.18 18.27
CA ASP A 168 -14.37 1.39 19.65
C ASP A 168 -13.25 1.12 20.65
N ALA A 169 -12.58 -0.04 20.53
CA ALA A 169 -11.47 -0.39 21.41
C ALA A 169 -10.31 0.62 21.33
N ALA A 170 -10.03 1.15 20.13
CA ALA A 170 -9.02 2.19 19.95
C ALA A 170 -9.37 3.49 20.69
N VAL A 171 -10.61 3.97 20.57
CA VAL A 171 -11.06 5.20 21.26
C VAL A 171 -11.13 4.98 22.77
N GLU A 172 -11.60 3.82 23.21
CA GLU A 172 -11.66 3.46 24.63
C GLU A 172 -10.30 3.51 25.31
N ILE A 173 -9.25 2.93 24.70
CA ILE A 173 -7.93 2.97 25.35
C ILE A 173 -7.33 4.38 25.37
N ILE A 174 -7.65 5.22 24.38
CA ILE A 174 -7.25 6.64 24.39
C ILE A 174 -7.91 7.36 25.56
N LEU A 175 -9.21 7.14 25.79
CA LEU A 175 -9.94 7.73 26.91
C LEU A 175 -9.42 7.21 28.27
N ASN A 176 -9.19 5.90 28.40
CA ASN A 176 -8.62 5.30 29.61
C ASN A 176 -7.24 5.87 29.95
N ASN A 177 -6.48 6.29 28.95
CA ASN A 177 -5.18 6.94 29.12
C ASN A 177 -5.26 8.47 29.25
N GLY A 178 -6.43 9.04 29.52
CA GLY A 178 -6.60 10.49 29.71
C GLY A 178 -6.60 11.30 28.40
N GLY A 179 -7.03 10.69 27.29
CA GLY A 179 -7.18 11.35 25.99
C GLY A 179 -6.00 11.18 25.05
N LYS A 180 -4.99 10.35 25.40
CA LYS A 180 -3.82 10.10 24.54
C LYS A 180 -3.24 8.71 24.76
N ALA A 181 -3.00 7.97 23.68
CA ALA A 181 -2.38 6.64 23.75
C ALA A 181 -1.20 6.50 22.76
N VAL A 182 -0.19 5.71 23.11
CA VAL A 182 0.82 5.23 22.16
C VAL A 182 0.16 4.28 21.16
N LYS A 183 0.61 4.28 19.90
CA LYS A 183 0.03 3.40 18.88
C LYS A 183 0.38 1.92 19.10
N GLY A 184 1.57 1.63 19.62
CA GLY A 184 2.14 0.29 19.59
C GLY A 184 2.87 0.02 18.28
N LYS A 185 3.68 -1.05 18.26
CA LYS A 185 4.49 -1.47 17.11
C LYS A 185 4.29 -2.95 16.78
N ALA A 186 3.05 -3.41 16.65
CA ALA A 186 2.79 -4.84 16.39
C ALA A 186 3.50 -5.35 15.12
N ARG A 187 3.62 -4.50 14.09
CA ARG A 187 4.33 -4.82 12.83
C ARG A 187 5.85 -5.04 12.98
N SER A 188 6.47 -4.70 14.10
CA SER A 188 7.89 -4.99 14.33
C SER A 188 8.14 -6.44 14.79
N GLY A 189 7.08 -7.22 15.03
CA GLY A 189 7.18 -8.54 15.67
C GLY A 189 7.22 -8.45 17.20
N ALA A 190 6.92 -7.27 17.77
CA ALA A 190 6.80 -7.09 19.21
C ALA A 190 5.71 -8.01 19.80
N LYS A 191 5.99 -8.52 21.00
CA LYS A 191 5.05 -9.35 21.75
C LYS A 191 4.15 -8.48 22.61
N LEU A 192 2.88 -8.86 22.73
CA LEU A 192 1.93 -8.17 23.60
C LEU A 192 2.46 -8.14 25.04
N GLY A 193 2.43 -6.97 25.67
CA GLY A 193 2.96 -6.72 27.01
C GLY A 193 4.42 -6.25 27.05
N SER A 194 5.11 -6.20 25.90
CA SER A 194 6.45 -5.61 25.80
C SER A 194 6.41 -4.08 25.73
N ASP A 195 7.56 -3.43 25.91
CA ASP A 195 7.72 -1.97 25.77
C ASP A 195 7.27 -1.44 24.40
N ASP A 196 7.40 -2.24 23.35
CA ASP A 196 7.03 -1.88 21.98
C ASP A 196 5.55 -2.18 21.65
N LEU A 197 4.88 -3.03 22.43
CA LEU A 197 3.46 -3.36 22.29
C LEU A 197 2.78 -3.52 23.66
N PRO A 198 2.70 -2.45 24.47
CA PRO A 198 2.13 -2.53 25.80
C PRO A 198 0.60 -2.65 25.72
N LEU A 199 -0.02 -3.23 26.75
CA LEU A 199 -1.48 -3.40 26.82
C LEU A 199 -2.27 -2.09 26.80
N ASN A 200 -1.63 -0.98 27.19
CA ASN A 200 -2.22 0.35 27.13
C ASN A 200 -1.94 1.11 25.82
N SER A 201 -1.34 0.45 24.82
CA SER A 201 -1.23 0.98 23.46
C SER A 201 -2.49 0.68 22.64
N VAL A 202 -2.72 1.45 21.58
CA VAL A 202 -3.83 1.23 20.64
C VAL A 202 -3.78 -0.19 20.06
N GLU A 203 -2.67 -0.58 19.44
CA GLU A 203 -2.52 -1.92 18.85
C GLU A 203 -2.52 -3.02 19.91
N GLY A 204 -1.88 -2.82 21.06
CA GLY A 204 -1.83 -3.83 22.12
C GLY A 204 -3.20 -4.07 22.76
N TYR A 205 -3.96 -3.00 23.01
CA TYR A 205 -5.30 -3.10 23.56
C TYR A 205 -6.28 -3.77 22.59
N ILE A 206 -6.24 -3.40 21.30
CA ILE A 206 -7.06 -4.05 20.25
C ILE A 206 -6.70 -5.53 20.14
N ALA A 207 -5.40 -5.86 20.08
CA ALA A 207 -4.94 -7.24 20.01
C ALA A 207 -5.47 -8.08 21.17
N HIS A 208 -5.42 -7.55 22.39
CA HIS A 208 -5.92 -8.23 23.57
C HIS A 208 -7.45 -8.33 23.59
N LYS A 209 -8.14 -7.19 23.49
CA LYS A 209 -9.59 -7.08 23.73
C LYS A 209 -10.42 -7.65 22.58
N VAL A 210 -10.03 -7.36 21.34
CA VAL A 210 -10.84 -7.71 20.16
C VAL A 210 -10.37 -9.03 19.55
N HIS A 211 -9.06 -9.27 19.54
CA HIS A 211 -8.48 -10.47 18.90
C HIS A 211 -8.08 -11.56 19.88
N GLY A 212 -8.20 -11.34 21.19
CA GLY A 212 -7.92 -12.37 22.22
C GLY A 212 -6.44 -12.78 22.31
N VAL A 213 -5.52 -11.96 21.80
CA VAL A 213 -4.08 -12.21 21.86
C VAL A 213 -3.63 -12.18 23.32
N LYS A 214 -2.82 -13.18 23.71
CA LYS A 214 -2.32 -13.29 25.09
C LYS A 214 -0.97 -12.57 25.23
N GLU A 215 -0.67 -12.14 26.45
CA GLU A 215 0.65 -11.58 26.75
C GLU A 215 1.77 -12.56 26.35
N GLY A 216 2.83 -12.03 25.73
CA GLY A 216 3.94 -12.82 25.19
C GLY A 216 3.72 -13.35 23.76
N GLU A 217 2.53 -13.22 23.18
CA GLU A 217 2.24 -13.58 21.78
C GLU A 217 2.43 -12.39 20.85
N THR A 218 2.70 -12.65 19.56
CA THR A 218 2.76 -11.61 18.52
C THR A 218 1.37 -11.32 17.99
N ALA A 219 1.08 -10.05 17.68
CA ALA A 219 -0.18 -9.63 17.08
C ALA A 219 0.00 -9.14 15.63
N PHE A 220 -1.06 -9.23 14.83
CA PHE A 220 -1.11 -8.50 13.56
C PHE A 220 -1.23 -6.99 13.84
N GLY A 221 -0.61 -6.15 13.02
CA GLY A 221 -0.55 -4.71 13.24
C GLY A 221 -1.34 -3.87 12.22
N PRO A 222 -2.67 -3.78 12.37
CA PRO A 222 -3.51 -2.93 11.51
C PRO A 222 -3.54 -1.47 11.97
N GLY A 223 -2.84 -1.12 13.05
CA GLY A 223 -2.98 0.15 13.76
C GLY A 223 -2.72 1.37 12.88
N PHE A 224 -1.86 1.26 11.87
CA PHE A 224 -1.59 2.37 10.95
C PHE A 224 -2.79 2.78 10.10
N VAL A 225 -3.66 1.83 9.71
CA VAL A 225 -4.93 2.13 9.02
C VAL A 225 -5.97 2.57 10.04
N ILE A 226 -6.10 1.90 11.18
CA ILE A 226 -7.07 2.26 12.22
C ILE A 226 -6.87 3.70 12.69
N CYS A 227 -5.62 4.08 13.01
CA CYS A 227 -5.29 5.45 13.41
C CYS A 227 -5.60 6.47 12.30
N ALA A 228 -5.38 6.11 11.04
CA ALA A 228 -5.67 6.98 9.91
C ALA A 228 -7.18 7.15 9.66
N VAL A 229 -7.99 6.10 9.88
CA VAL A 229 -9.45 6.17 9.80
C VAL A 229 -10.01 7.09 10.88
N LEU A 230 -9.55 6.94 12.13
CA LEU A 230 -10.02 7.77 13.25
C LEU A 230 -9.67 9.25 13.08
N ASP A 231 -8.52 9.54 12.46
CA ASP A 231 -8.10 10.90 12.11
C ASP A 231 -8.88 11.45 10.92
N TRP A 232 -9.04 10.63 9.87
CA TRP A 232 -9.91 10.99 8.75
C TRP A 232 -11.35 11.24 9.18
N ALA A 233 -11.87 10.54 10.19
CA ALA A 233 -13.21 10.73 10.73
C ALA A 233 -13.33 11.89 11.74
N ASP A 234 -12.26 12.67 11.95
CA ASP A 234 -12.18 13.76 12.93
C ASP A 234 -12.43 13.33 14.38
N ILE A 235 -12.23 12.04 14.70
CA ILE A 235 -12.42 11.46 16.05
C ILE A 235 -11.15 11.63 16.89
N CYS A 236 -10.00 11.46 16.26
CA CYS A 236 -8.68 11.59 16.87
C CYS A 236 -7.76 12.43 15.97
N LYS A 237 -6.56 12.72 16.47
CA LYS A 237 -5.46 13.29 15.70
C LYS A 237 -4.31 12.30 15.60
N ASN A 238 -3.94 11.92 14.38
CA ASN A 238 -2.90 10.92 14.10
C ASN A 238 -1.49 11.52 14.17
N GLU A 239 -0.80 11.36 15.31
CA GLU A 239 0.50 11.99 15.56
C GLU A 239 1.68 10.99 15.46
N ARG A 240 2.92 11.48 15.56
CA ARG A 240 4.10 10.59 15.53
C ARG A 240 4.11 9.67 16.75
N GLY A 241 3.82 8.39 16.55
CA GLY A 241 3.85 7.38 17.63
C GLY A 241 2.67 7.40 18.61
N TYR A 242 1.79 8.41 18.53
CA TYR A 242 0.63 8.56 19.41
C TYR A 242 -0.65 8.83 18.62
N LEU A 243 -1.78 8.54 19.25
CA LEU A 243 -3.10 8.96 18.83
C LEU A 243 -3.70 9.78 19.98
N THR A 244 -4.18 10.98 19.66
CA THR A 244 -4.71 11.94 20.64
C THR A 244 -6.18 12.21 20.35
N MET A 245 -7.01 12.24 21.38
CA MET A 245 -8.44 12.46 21.23
C MET A 245 -8.73 13.85 20.66
N ASN A 246 -9.68 13.96 19.72
CA ASN A 246 -10.18 15.26 19.30
C ASN A 246 -11.09 15.83 20.42
N PRO A 247 -10.79 17.03 20.98
CA PRO A 247 -11.60 17.62 22.05
C PRO A 247 -13.08 17.77 21.66
N THR A 248 -13.36 18.19 20.44
CA THR A 248 -14.75 18.38 19.97
C THR A 248 -15.51 17.07 19.88
N PHE A 249 -14.82 15.96 19.58
CA PHE A 249 -15.43 14.64 19.60
C PHE A 249 -15.59 14.10 21.02
N SER A 250 -14.61 14.34 21.89
CA SER A 250 -14.66 13.98 23.31
C SER A 250 -15.91 14.54 23.99
N ASP A 251 -16.28 15.79 23.69
CA ASP A 251 -17.50 16.40 24.21
C ASP A 251 -18.79 15.71 23.72
N LYS A 252 -18.77 15.09 22.55
CA LYS A 252 -19.91 14.32 22.02
C LYS A 252 -20.07 12.97 22.71
N ILE A 253 -18.96 12.35 23.14
CA ILE A 253 -19.01 11.07 23.88
C ILE A 253 -19.61 11.26 25.28
N ASN A 254 -19.32 12.41 25.92
CA ASN A 254 -19.75 12.70 27.29
C ASN A 254 -21.16 13.32 27.40
N ARG A 255 -21.89 13.43 26.28
CA ARG A 255 -23.26 13.96 26.22
C ARG A 255 -24.25 12.83 25.99
#